data_AF-G4Q2X2-F1
#
_entry.id   AF-G4Q2X2-F1
#
_cell.length_a   1.000
_cell.length_b   1.000
_cell.length_c   1.000
_cell.angle_alpha   90.00
_cell.angle_beta   90.00
_cell.angle_gamma   90.00
#
_symmetry.space_group_name_H-M   'P 1'
#
loop_
_entity.id
_entity.type
_entity.pdbx_description
1 polymer ?
#
loop_
_entity_poly.entity_id
_entity_poly.type
_entity_poly.pdbx_seq_one_letter_code
_entity_poly.pdbx_strand_id
1 'polypeptide(L)'
;MIAMKKMTAAVLAALLMSPLGTSFYAACEAASTDLRVSSASSQPLPPSPPPDGMPPQGMPPQGGMGGFNPPQTVMQGTAKVTVTKAQTLTEKTYTSTGSNENALRVKGATVTLKSSKIEKLGGTSSSTEGGDFYGMNAAVLATDGAALTVEDTAITSNAPNGNALFSYGKGTKVSAQNVTIHTTGRNSGGLQTTGGASMKAVDVKVLTEGDSAAAIRSDRGGGTVRVTGGTFETKGHGSPAIYSTADIAVTGAALRAAHSEGAVIEGKNSISLTDCSLEGAMDESRLMGPKTIQEENTQGIMIYQSMSGDAEEGKSTFSMVGGSLMVHKGDVIYVTNTKCRIFLDHVDIKQEEAQKALIRVSGNSASRGWGKAGVNGGDAVITTKDQTLSGRIVTDTISKLDLTLGAGSTFTGSTQIEENRAASKADGTLSVTVEKGAVWDLTEDSVVTQLVNHGTIHKNGHTLTVKK
;
A
#
# COMPACT_ATOMS: atom_id res chain seq x y z
N MET A 1 46.57 38.74 25.27
CA MET A 1 45.44 37.89 25.67
C MET A 1 45.34 36.69 24.74
N ILE A 2 45.64 35.51 25.31
CA ILE A 2 45.26 34.14 24.93
C ILE A 2 44.83 33.85 23.48
N ALA A 3 45.76 33.22 22.76
CA ALA A 3 45.65 32.05 21.86
C ALA A 3 44.57 32.00 20.73
N MET A 4 45.04 32.11 19.48
CA MET A 4 44.46 31.37 18.34
C MET A 4 45.47 30.34 17.83
N LYS A 5 44.95 29.13 17.66
CA LYS A 5 45.64 27.89 17.32
C LYS A 5 45.16 27.49 15.91
N LYS A 6 46.08 27.22 14.98
CA LYS A 6 46.17 25.96 14.21
C LYS A 6 47.06 26.12 12.96
N MET A 7 48.14 25.33 12.98
CA MET A 7 49.05 25.01 11.88
C MET A 7 48.44 23.93 10.97
N THR A 8 48.51 24.14 9.65
CA THR A 8 49.10 23.30 8.56
C THR A 8 49.17 21.77 8.71
N ALA A 9 49.21 20.91 7.69
CA ALA A 9 49.06 20.89 6.21
C ALA A 9 49.43 19.44 5.78
N ALA A 10 48.86 18.88 4.71
CA ALA A 10 49.43 17.75 3.93
C ALA A 10 48.60 17.59 2.63
N VAL A 11 49.08 18.07 1.48
CA VAL A 11 50.08 17.51 0.53
C VAL A 11 49.49 16.46 -0.43
N LEU A 12 49.48 16.89 -1.69
CA LEU A 12 49.16 16.22 -2.93
C LEU A 12 50.45 15.60 -3.52
N ALA A 13 50.40 14.37 -4.03
CA ALA A 13 51.33 13.90 -5.06
C ALA A 13 50.77 12.67 -5.80
N ALA A 14 50.65 12.80 -7.11
CA ALA A 14 50.35 11.73 -8.07
C ALA A 14 51.67 11.11 -8.58
N LEU A 15 51.66 9.84 -8.98
CA LEU A 15 52.54 9.32 -10.04
C LEU A 15 51.97 8.04 -10.67
N LEU A 16 52.02 7.99 -12.01
CA LEU A 16 51.63 6.89 -12.89
C LEU A 16 52.59 5.69 -12.79
N MET A 17 52.12 4.49 -13.19
CA MET A 17 52.71 3.59 -14.22
C MET A 17 51.93 2.25 -14.25
N SER A 18 51.40 1.89 -15.42
CA SER A 18 51.00 0.53 -15.84
C SER A 18 52.22 -0.16 -16.52
N PRO A 19 52.21 -1.42 -17.06
CA PRO A 19 51.08 -2.30 -17.42
C PRO A 19 51.30 -3.84 -17.22
N LEU A 20 50.37 -4.64 -17.78
CA LEU A 20 50.41 -6.05 -18.24
C LEU A 20 49.62 -7.09 -17.43
N GLY A 21 48.71 -7.80 -18.12
CA GLY A 21 48.00 -8.96 -17.59
C GLY A 21 46.79 -9.47 -18.40
N THR A 22 46.97 -9.67 -19.71
CA THR A 22 46.25 -10.59 -20.64
C THR A 22 44.79 -10.98 -20.43
N SER A 23 43.96 -10.60 -21.41
CA SER A 23 42.66 -11.15 -21.76
C SER A 23 42.78 -12.24 -22.85
N PHE A 24 42.04 -13.34 -22.69
CA PHE A 24 41.75 -14.32 -23.74
C PHE A 24 40.23 -14.56 -23.79
N TYR A 25 39.58 -14.13 -24.87
CA TYR A 25 38.34 -14.72 -25.35
C TYR A 25 38.44 -14.77 -26.87
N ALA A 26 38.60 -15.98 -27.41
CA ALA A 26 38.56 -16.25 -28.83
C ALA A 26 37.10 -16.45 -29.26
N ALA A 27 36.71 -15.72 -30.29
CA ALA A 27 35.50 -15.97 -31.05
C ALA A 27 35.71 -17.19 -31.97
N CYS A 28 34.67 -18.01 -32.13
CA CYS A 28 34.54 -18.91 -33.26
C CYS A 28 33.06 -18.99 -33.65
N GLU A 29 32.74 -18.39 -34.80
CA GLU A 29 31.54 -18.69 -35.57
C GLU A 29 31.67 -20.12 -36.14
N ALA A 30 30.58 -20.88 -36.10
CA ALA A 30 30.38 -21.99 -37.02
C ALA A 30 28.92 -22.03 -37.45
N ALA A 31 28.75 -21.92 -38.77
CA ALA A 31 27.50 -22.02 -39.51
C ALA A 31 26.79 -23.36 -39.25
N SER A 32 25.47 -23.31 -39.08
CA SER A 32 24.61 -24.49 -39.08
C SER A 32 23.97 -24.67 -40.46
N THR A 33 24.39 -25.70 -41.17
CA THR A 33 23.72 -26.25 -42.36
C THR A 33 22.54 -27.13 -41.96
N ASP A 34 21.46 -27.01 -42.73
CA ASP A 34 20.27 -27.86 -42.77
C ASP A 34 20.58 -29.36 -42.78
N LEU A 35 19.88 -30.12 -41.92
CA LEU A 35 19.62 -31.54 -42.11
C LEU A 35 18.28 -31.89 -41.45
N ARG A 36 17.25 -32.03 -42.29
CA ARG A 36 15.97 -32.63 -41.94
C ARG A 36 16.15 -34.14 -41.76
N VAL A 37 15.90 -34.66 -40.55
CA VAL A 37 15.44 -36.05 -40.35
C VAL A 37 14.38 -36.05 -39.25
N SER A 38 13.22 -36.63 -39.58
CA SER A 38 12.08 -36.87 -38.70
C SER A 38 12.34 -37.98 -37.70
N SER A 39 12.06 -37.75 -36.42
CA SER A 39 11.72 -38.82 -35.48
C SER A 39 10.72 -38.30 -34.44
N ALA A 40 9.56 -38.93 -34.40
CA ALA A 40 8.54 -38.71 -33.39
C ALA A 40 9.03 -39.28 -32.05
N SER A 41 9.10 -38.44 -31.02
CA SER A 41 9.09 -38.90 -29.63
C SER A 41 8.40 -37.85 -28.76
N SER A 42 7.39 -38.31 -28.02
CA SER A 42 6.61 -37.54 -27.07
C SER A 42 7.47 -37.14 -25.88
N GLN A 43 7.82 -35.86 -25.77
CA GLN A 43 8.35 -35.26 -24.54
C GLN A 43 7.27 -34.37 -23.90
N PRO A 44 7.08 -34.41 -22.57
CA PRO A 44 6.19 -33.51 -21.88
C PRO A 44 6.73 -32.08 -22.00
N LEU A 45 5.84 -31.16 -22.40
CA LEU A 45 6.13 -29.73 -22.49
C LEU A 45 6.64 -29.21 -21.12
N PRO A 46 7.66 -28.33 -21.09
CA PRO A 46 8.03 -27.63 -19.87
C PRO A 46 6.83 -26.81 -19.37
N PRO A 47 6.61 -26.72 -18.03
CA PRO A 47 5.50 -25.98 -17.48
C PRO A 47 5.58 -24.50 -17.88
N SER A 48 4.47 -23.97 -18.37
CA SER A 48 4.30 -22.56 -18.71
C SER A 48 4.58 -21.66 -17.51
N PRO A 49 5.16 -20.45 -17.70
CA PRO A 49 5.29 -19.47 -16.63
C PRO A 49 3.91 -19.12 -16.03
N PRO A 50 3.80 -18.94 -14.69
CA PRO A 50 2.54 -18.56 -14.07
C PRO A 50 2.08 -17.15 -14.50
N PRO A 51 0.76 -16.85 -14.48
CA PRO A 51 0.22 -15.57 -14.95
C PRO A 51 0.78 -14.36 -14.20
N ASP A 52 1.02 -13.28 -14.94
CA ASP A 52 1.60 -12.03 -14.49
C ASP A 52 0.82 -11.41 -13.32
N GLY A 53 1.56 -10.87 -12.35
CA GLY A 53 1.04 -10.34 -11.09
C GLY A 53 0.29 -9.02 -11.23
N MET A 54 -0.81 -8.98 -11.98
CA MET A 54 -1.79 -7.91 -11.82
C MET A 54 -2.25 -7.85 -10.35
N PRO A 55 -2.61 -6.66 -9.81
CA PRO A 55 -3.49 -6.64 -8.64
C PRO A 55 -4.69 -7.54 -8.94
N PRO A 56 -5.26 -8.25 -7.95
CA PRO A 56 -6.26 -9.29 -8.20
C PRO A 56 -7.35 -8.75 -9.13
N GLN A 57 -7.34 -9.16 -10.40
CA GLN A 57 -8.53 -9.08 -11.23
C GLN A 57 -9.37 -10.26 -10.79
N GLY A 58 -10.07 -10.08 -9.67
CA GLY A 58 -11.13 -10.99 -9.29
C GLY A 58 -12.11 -11.08 -10.44
N MET A 59 -12.51 -12.30 -10.77
CA MET A 59 -13.64 -12.51 -11.68
C MET A 59 -14.84 -11.74 -11.11
N PRO A 60 -15.63 -11.03 -11.95
CA PRO A 60 -16.81 -10.33 -11.46
C PRO A 60 -17.74 -11.33 -10.76
N PRO A 61 -18.24 -11.05 -9.55
CA PRO A 61 -19.22 -11.90 -8.91
C PRO A 61 -20.47 -11.98 -9.78
N GLN A 62 -20.94 -13.20 -10.06
CA GLN A 62 -22.33 -13.42 -10.43
C GLN A 62 -23.20 -13.17 -9.17
N GLY A 63 -23.60 -11.91 -8.97
CA GLY A 63 -24.78 -11.54 -8.21
C GLY A 63 -24.58 -11.16 -6.73
N GLY A 64 -25.16 -10.01 -6.38
CA GLY A 64 -25.81 -9.76 -5.09
C GLY A 64 -24.96 -9.14 -3.98
N MET A 65 -25.50 -8.08 -3.37
CA MET A 65 -25.04 -7.55 -2.09
C MET A 65 -25.10 -8.64 -1.01
N GLY A 66 -23.95 -9.17 -0.60
CA GLY A 66 -23.81 -10.13 0.49
C GLY A 66 -22.40 -10.05 1.07
N GLY A 67 -22.28 -10.03 2.40
CA GLY A 67 -21.00 -9.94 3.09
C GLY A 67 -20.08 -11.14 2.85
N PHE A 68 -18.81 -11.04 3.26
CA PHE A 68 -17.78 -12.07 3.04
C PHE A 68 -18.27 -13.49 3.38
N ASN A 69 -18.33 -14.34 2.36
CA ASN A 69 -18.60 -15.77 2.52
C ASN A 69 -17.30 -16.54 2.21
N PRO A 70 -16.64 -17.14 3.22
CA PRO A 70 -15.38 -17.83 2.98
C PRO A 70 -15.59 -19.00 1.99
N PRO A 71 -14.61 -19.28 1.12
CA PRO A 71 -14.73 -20.38 0.18
C PRO A 71 -14.88 -21.72 0.91
N GLN A 72 -15.56 -22.67 0.28
CA GLN A 72 -15.76 -24.03 0.82
C GLN A 72 -14.43 -24.77 1.07
N THR A 73 -13.35 -24.35 0.40
CA THR A 73 -11.99 -24.86 0.63
C THR A 73 -11.00 -23.69 0.70
N VAL A 74 -10.13 -23.70 1.71
CA VAL A 74 -9.09 -22.69 1.93
C VAL A 74 -7.73 -23.29 1.57
N MET A 75 -7.01 -22.68 0.62
CA MET A 75 -5.73 -23.18 0.13
C MET A 75 -4.55 -22.64 0.96
N GLN A 76 -4.23 -23.30 2.07
CA GLN A 76 -3.12 -22.88 2.94
C GLN A 76 -1.81 -23.67 2.69
N GLY A 77 -1.79 -24.64 1.77
CA GLY A 77 -0.61 -25.48 1.55
C GLY A 77 -0.25 -26.38 2.74
N THR A 78 0.98 -26.88 2.76
CA THR A 78 1.56 -27.66 3.87
C THR A 78 2.33 -26.76 4.84
N ALA A 79 2.84 -27.34 5.93
CA ALA A 79 3.73 -26.64 6.84
C ALA A 79 4.84 -27.57 7.30
N LYS A 80 6.07 -27.05 7.32
CA LYS A 80 7.24 -27.80 7.81
C LYS A 80 7.08 -28.17 9.28
N VAL A 81 6.52 -27.24 10.06
CA VAL A 81 6.13 -27.46 11.46
C VAL A 81 4.71 -26.96 11.66
N THR A 82 3.86 -27.81 12.24
CA THR A 82 2.50 -27.43 12.67
C THR A 82 2.40 -27.56 14.18
N VAL A 83 1.91 -26.52 14.85
CA VAL A 83 1.63 -26.49 16.28
C VAL A 83 0.12 -26.43 16.51
N THR A 84 -0.39 -27.44 17.22
CA THR A 84 -1.83 -27.60 17.52
C THR A 84 -2.12 -27.66 19.02
N LYS A 85 -1.11 -27.50 19.86
CA LYS A 85 -1.24 -27.49 21.33
C LYS A 85 -0.63 -26.22 21.89
N ALA A 86 -1.15 -25.79 23.03
CA ALA A 86 -0.63 -24.63 23.71
C ALA A 86 0.80 -24.86 24.20
N GLN A 87 1.71 -23.94 23.90
CA GLN A 87 3.11 -24.04 24.31
C GLN A 87 3.87 -22.72 24.12
N THR A 88 5.06 -22.65 24.72
CA THR A 88 6.04 -21.59 24.47
C THR A 88 7.23 -22.16 23.68
N LEU A 89 7.63 -21.47 22.62
CA LEU A 89 8.72 -21.81 21.72
C LEU A 89 9.80 -20.74 21.87
N THR A 90 10.88 -21.04 22.57
CA THR A 90 11.97 -20.09 22.86
C THR A 90 13.24 -20.51 22.15
N GLU A 91 13.97 -19.56 21.57
CA GLU A 91 15.29 -19.76 20.95
C GLU A 91 15.28 -20.87 19.88
N LYS A 92 14.21 -20.92 19.08
CA LYS A 92 14.06 -21.90 18.00
C LYS A 92 14.33 -21.27 16.64
N THR A 93 14.80 -22.10 15.71
CA THR A 93 14.87 -21.76 14.29
C THR A 93 13.91 -22.65 13.51
N TYR A 94 13.05 -22.04 12.70
CA TYR A 94 12.14 -22.75 11.80
C TYR A 94 12.42 -22.32 10.36
N THR A 95 12.86 -23.25 9.52
CA THR A 95 13.27 -22.96 8.15
C THR A 95 12.47 -23.81 7.15
N SER A 96 11.97 -23.20 6.08
CA SER A 96 11.35 -23.88 4.94
C SER A 96 11.90 -23.37 3.61
N THR A 97 12.09 -24.29 2.67
CA THR A 97 12.42 -24.05 1.26
C THR A 97 11.43 -24.70 0.30
N GLY A 98 10.42 -25.42 0.81
CA GLY A 98 9.44 -26.15 -0.01
C GLY A 98 8.40 -25.25 -0.67
N SER A 99 7.87 -25.64 -1.81
CA SER A 99 6.73 -24.95 -2.44
C SER A 99 5.44 -25.13 -1.65
N ASN A 100 4.59 -24.10 -1.59
CA ASN A 100 3.33 -24.10 -0.86
C ASN A 100 3.47 -24.58 0.60
N GLU A 101 4.58 -24.25 1.25
CA GLU A 101 4.93 -24.75 2.58
C GLU A 101 5.25 -23.59 3.51
N ASN A 102 4.56 -23.52 4.65
CA ASN A 102 4.92 -22.61 5.73
C ASN A 102 6.16 -23.10 6.48
N ALA A 103 7.01 -22.18 6.96
CA ALA A 103 8.06 -22.56 7.92
C ALA A 103 7.45 -22.96 9.27
N LEU A 104 6.46 -22.19 9.76
CA LEU A 104 5.71 -22.48 10.97
C LEU A 104 4.21 -22.19 10.78
N ARG A 105 3.37 -23.16 11.11
CA ARG A 105 1.91 -23.00 11.20
C ARG A 105 1.42 -23.22 12.63
N VAL A 106 0.62 -22.29 13.14
CA VAL A 106 -0.10 -22.42 14.42
C VAL A 106 -1.58 -22.54 14.11
N LYS A 107 -2.20 -23.63 14.55
CA LYS A 107 -3.59 -23.98 14.20
C LYS A 107 -4.41 -24.23 15.46
N GLY A 108 -5.40 -23.37 15.73
CA GLY A 108 -6.34 -23.51 16.85
C GLY A 108 -5.71 -23.60 18.24
N ALA A 109 -4.50 -23.06 18.41
CA ALA A 109 -3.71 -23.19 19.63
C ALA A 109 -3.23 -21.82 20.14
N THR A 110 -2.99 -21.74 21.46
CA THR A 110 -2.36 -20.57 22.09
C THR A 110 -0.86 -20.78 22.18
N VAL A 111 -0.07 -20.03 21.42
CA VAL A 111 1.38 -20.22 21.32
C VAL A 111 2.10 -18.91 21.58
N THR A 112 3.20 -18.98 22.33
CA THR A 112 4.17 -17.88 22.43
C THR A 112 5.45 -18.29 21.71
N LEU A 113 5.90 -17.49 20.75
CA LEU A 113 7.18 -17.63 20.06
C LEU A 113 8.09 -16.51 20.53
N LYS A 114 9.22 -16.84 21.14
CA LYS A 114 10.11 -15.87 21.80
C LYS A 114 11.55 -16.04 21.37
N SER A 115 12.26 -14.93 21.14
CA SER A 115 13.71 -14.92 20.87
C SER A 115 14.12 -15.91 19.78
N SER A 116 13.28 -16.04 18.75
CA SER A 116 13.38 -17.11 17.73
C SER A 116 13.70 -16.54 16.36
N LYS A 117 13.97 -17.43 15.40
CA LYS A 117 14.24 -17.10 14.01
C LYS A 117 13.33 -17.91 13.08
N ILE A 118 12.60 -17.26 12.20
CA ILE A 118 11.75 -17.92 11.19
C ILE A 118 12.25 -17.57 9.79
N GLU A 119 12.41 -18.56 8.94
CA GLU A 119 13.03 -18.39 7.63
C GLU A 119 12.26 -19.14 6.54
N LYS A 120 11.66 -18.38 5.62
CA LYS A 120 11.05 -18.90 4.40
C LYS A 120 11.96 -18.59 3.21
N LEU A 121 12.96 -19.43 2.99
CA LEU A 121 14.10 -19.11 2.11
C LEU A 121 13.89 -19.45 0.64
N GLY A 122 12.81 -20.14 0.28
CA GLY A 122 12.52 -20.52 -1.10
C GLY A 122 11.19 -21.25 -1.26
N GLY A 123 10.98 -21.82 -2.45
CA GLY A 123 9.76 -22.50 -2.83
C GLY A 123 8.82 -21.60 -3.64
N THR A 124 8.10 -22.20 -4.58
CA THR A 124 7.09 -21.51 -5.39
C THR A 124 5.74 -21.47 -4.67
N SER A 125 4.91 -20.49 -5.03
CA SER A 125 3.48 -20.50 -4.73
C SER A 125 2.73 -20.94 -5.98
N SER A 126 1.92 -22.00 -5.88
CA SER A 126 1.10 -22.47 -7.01
C SER A 126 -0.16 -21.64 -7.24
N SER A 127 -0.45 -20.69 -6.34
CA SER A 127 -1.62 -19.80 -6.43
C SER A 127 -1.30 -18.48 -5.74
N THR A 128 -1.35 -17.39 -6.50
CA THR A 128 -1.28 -16.04 -5.93
C THR A 128 -2.38 -15.83 -4.90
N GLU A 129 -3.60 -16.30 -5.20
CA GLU A 129 -4.74 -16.24 -4.28
C GLU A 129 -4.46 -16.97 -2.96
N GLY A 130 -3.96 -18.21 -3.04
CA GLY A 130 -3.62 -18.99 -1.85
C GLY A 130 -2.55 -18.33 -0.99
N GLY A 131 -1.59 -17.67 -1.64
CA GLY A 131 -0.56 -16.88 -0.98
C GLY A 131 -1.10 -15.63 -0.28
N ASP A 132 -1.82 -14.80 -1.03
CA ASP A 132 -2.25 -13.46 -0.62
C ASP A 132 -3.39 -13.51 0.40
N PHE A 133 -4.32 -14.47 0.25
CA PHE A 133 -5.55 -14.49 1.04
C PHE A 133 -5.55 -15.55 2.13
N TYR A 134 -4.78 -16.64 1.96
CA TYR A 134 -4.85 -17.82 2.83
C TYR A 134 -3.52 -18.23 3.46
N GLY A 135 -2.42 -17.52 3.16
CA GLY A 135 -1.11 -17.74 3.79
C GLY A 135 -0.36 -18.98 3.32
N MET A 136 -0.60 -19.45 2.08
CA MET A 136 -0.09 -20.73 1.58
C MET A 136 1.44 -20.91 1.64
N ASN A 137 2.19 -19.84 1.39
CA ASN A 137 3.65 -19.88 1.37
C ASN A 137 4.27 -19.03 2.50
N ALA A 138 3.47 -18.59 3.47
CA ALA A 138 3.88 -17.67 4.51
C ALA A 138 5.00 -18.25 5.40
N ALA A 139 5.88 -17.41 5.93
CA ALA A 139 6.88 -17.84 6.89
C ALA A 139 6.21 -18.32 8.18
N VAL A 140 5.33 -17.50 8.74
CA VAL A 140 4.46 -17.84 9.88
C VAL A 140 3.01 -17.71 9.47
N LEU A 141 2.20 -18.75 9.69
CA LEU A 141 0.75 -18.73 9.53
C LEU A 141 0.06 -19.09 10.85
N ALA A 142 -0.71 -18.15 11.41
CA ALA A 142 -1.70 -18.43 12.45
C ALA A 142 -3.09 -18.59 11.82
N THR A 143 -3.80 -19.67 12.15
CA THR A 143 -5.12 -19.98 11.57
C THR A 143 -6.04 -20.72 12.54
N ASP A 144 -7.30 -20.85 12.16
CA ASP A 144 -8.32 -21.68 12.80
C ASP A 144 -8.56 -21.33 14.28
N GLY A 145 -8.58 -20.04 14.60
CA GLY A 145 -8.80 -19.57 15.97
C GLY A 145 -7.53 -19.60 16.85
N ALA A 146 -6.35 -19.69 16.26
CA ALA A 146 -5.09 -19.62 16.98
C ALA A 146 -4.90 -18.27 17.70
N ALA A 147 -4.22 -18.30 18.85
CA ALA A 147 -3.74 -17.12 19.55
C ALA A 147 -2.21 -17.16 19.60
N LEU A 148 -1.54 -16.44 18.70
CA LEU A 148 -0.08 -16.44 18.58
C LEU A 148 0.50 -15.14 19.13
N THR A 149 1.42 -15.23 20.08
CA THR A 149 2.26 -14.12 20.53
C THR A 149 3.67 -14.32 19.99
N VAL A 150 4.27 -13.30 19.38
CA VAL A 150 5.63 -13.30 18.82
C VAL A 150 6.43 -12.19 19.47
N GLU A 151 7.51 -12.54 20.15
CA GLU A 151 8.36 -11.61 20.92
C GLU A 151 9.83 -11.75 20.49
N ASP A 152 10.53 -10.63 20.35
CA ASP A 152 12.00 -10.59 20.18
C ASP A 152 12.50 -11.49 19.04
N THR A 153 11.72 -11.61 17.96
CA THR A 153 11.90 -12.63 16.93
C THR A 153 12.23 -12.00 15.59
N ALA A 154 13.10 -12.66 14.82
CA ALA A 154 13.41 -12.29 13.44
C ALA A 154 12.67 -13.21 12.45
N ILE A 155 12.01 -12.62 11.45
CA ILE A 155 11.29 -13.34 10.40
C ILE A 155 11.82 -12.89 9.03
N THR A 156 12.35 -13.82 8.25
CA THR A 156 12.83 -13.56 6.89
C THR A 156 12.06 -14.40 5.88
N SER A 157 11.68 -13.80 4.76
CA SER A 157 11.03 -14.53 3.66
C SER A 157 11.48 -14.07 2.29
N ASN A 158 12.06 -14.99 1.52
CA ASN A 158 12.57 -14.73 0.17
C ASN A 158 11.69 -15.37 -0.93
N ALA A 159 10.71 -16.17 -0.54
CA ALA A 159 9.85 -16.87 -1.48
C ALA A 159 8.76 -15.94 -2.03
N PRO A 160 8.34 -16.06 -3.31
CA PRO A 160 7.16 -15.38 -3.82
C PRO A 160 5.90 -15.80 -3.07
N ASN A 161 5.00 -14.85 -2.82
CA ASN A 161 3.86 -14.96 -1.90
C ASN A 161 4.23 -15.43 -0.48
N GLY A 162 5.49 -15.29 -0.10
CA GLY A 162 6.02 -15.65 1.20
C GLY A 162 5.75 -14.55 2.22
N ASN A 163 4.48 -14.26 2.50
CA ASN A 163 4.11 -13.29 3.55
C ASN A 163 4.79 -13.66 4.88
N ALA A 164 5.34 -12.69 5.61
CA ALA A 164 6.15 -12.98 6.79
C ALA A 164 5.31 -13.46 7.99
N LEU A 165 4.46 -12.59 8.52
CA LEU A 165 3.59 -12.90 9.66
C LEU A 165 2.12 -12.81 9.22
N PHE A 166 1.52 -13.97 8.96
CA PHE A 166 0.18 -14.10 8.41
C PHE A 166 -0.83 -14.56 9.48
N SER A 167 -1.95 -13.85 9.60
CA SER A 167 -3.10 -14.27 10.41
C SER A 167 -4.34 -14.46 9.53
N TYR A 168 -4.93 -15.66 9.57
CA TYR A 168 -6.12 -16.02 8.80
C TYR A 168 -7.28 -16.46 9.70
N GLY A 169 -8.48 -15.99 9.37
CA GLY A 169 -9.73 -16.56 9.86
C GLY A 169 -10.27 -15.93 11.13
N LYS A 170 -11.60 -15.87 11.23
CA LYS A 170 -12.32 -15.32 12.38
C LYS A 170 -11.90 -16.01 13.68
N GLY A 171 -11.61 -15.20 14.70
CA GLY A 171 -11.18 -15.68 16.01
C GLY A 171 -9.67 -15.91 16.15
N THR A 172 -8.93 -15.94 15.03
CA THR A 172 -7.46 -15.94 15.07
C THR A 172 -6.94 -14.59 15.53
N LYS A 173 -6.01 -14.60 16.49
CA LYS A 173 -5.38 -13.42 17.07
C LYS A 173 -3.86 -13.57 17.01
N VAL A 174 -3.18 -12.55 16.51
CA VAL A 174 -1.72 -12.47 16.51
C VAL A 174 -1.28 -11.20 17.23
N SER A 175 -0.32 -11.34 18.14
CA SER A 175 0.37 -10.23 18.80
C SER A 175 1.85 -10.31 18.47
N ALA A 176 2.46 -9.22 18.03
CA ALA A 176 3.88 -9.11 17.73
C ALA A 176 4.49 -7.98 18.58
N GLN A 177 5.62 -8.23 19.24
CA GLN A 177 6.36 -7.24 20.00
C GLN A 177 7.85 -7.36 19.71
N ASN A 178 8.49 -6.23 19.37
CA ASN A 178 9.93 -6.18 19.09
C ASN A 178 10.35 -7.22 18.02
N VAL A 179 9.59 -7.29 16.94
CA VAL A 179 9.79 -8.26 15.84
C VAL A 179 10.46 -7.54 14.67
N THR A 180 11.47 -8.18 14.07
CA THR A 180 12.08 -7.71 12.82
C THR A 180 11.65 -8.61 11.67
N ILE A 181 11.10 -8.01 10.62
CA ILE A 181 10.59 -8.66 9.42
C ILE A 181 11.35 -8.15 8.20
N HIS A 182 11.81 -9.07 7.36
CA HIS A 182 12.38 -8.76 6.06
C HIS A 182 11.83 -9.71 4.99
N THR A 183 11.22 -9.15 3.95
CA THR A 183 10.76 -9.91 2.79
C THR A 183 11.35 -9.40 1.49
N THR A 184 11.70 -10.32 0.59
CA THR A 184 12.27 -9.98 -0.73
C THR A 184 11.45 -10.48 -1.92
N GLY A 185 10.57 -11.47 -1.70
CA GLY A 185 9.72 -12.02 -2.75
C GLY A 185 8.59 -11.07 -3.18
N ARG A 186 8.18 -11.13 -4.45
CA ARG A 186 6.92 -10.50 -4.90
C ARG A 186 5.72 -11.04 -4.11
N ASN A 187 4.68 -10.23 -3.95
CA ASN A 187 3.47 -10.57 -3.22
C ASN A 187 3.72 -10.99 -1.75
N SER A 188 4.85 -10.59 -1.15
CA SER A 188 5.27 -11.07 0.17
C SER A 188 5.23 -9.95 1.20
N GLY A 189 4.03 -9.66 1.70
CA GLY A 189 3.80 -8.63 2.71
C GLY A 189 4.47 -8.94 4.06
N GLY A 190 4.61 -7.90 4.87
CA GLY A 190 5.18 -8.02 6.22
C GLY A 190 4.20 -8.58 7.23
N LEU A 191 3.33 -7.70 7.74
CA LEU A 191 2.17 -8.07 8.56
C LEU A 191 0.97 -8.26 7.65
N GLN A 192 0.41 -9.48 7.59
CA GLN A 192 -0.69 -9.82 6.69
C GLN A 192 -1.90 -10.34 7.48
N THR A 193 -3.04 -9.64 7.40
CA THR A 193 -4.27 -9.98 8.13
C THR A 193 -5.46 -10.17 7.19
N THR A 194 -6.07 -11.36 7.20
CA THR A 194 -7.20 -11.67 6.30
C THR A 194 -8.25 -12.55 6.98
N GLY A 195 -9.41 -12.74 6.34
CA GLY A 195 -10.45 -13.66 6.80
C GLY A 195 -11.10 -13.31 8.15
N GLY A 196 -11.03 -12.03 8.57
CA GLY A 196 -11.59 -11.57 9.84
C GLY A 196 -10.70 -11.80 11.07
N ALA A 197 -9.41 -12.03 10.86
CA ALA A 197 -8.42 -12.16 11.94
C ALA A 197 -8.11 -10.81 12.62
N SER A 198 -7.42 -10.87 13.77
CA SER A 198 -6.93 -9.70 14.51
C SER A 198 -5.41 -9.74 14.67
N MET A 199 -4.77 -8.60 14.38
CA MET A 199 -3.34 -8.37 14.52
C MET A 199 -3.08 -7.19 15.45
N LYS A 200 -2.20 -7.38 16.44
CA LYS A 200 -1.62 -6.30 17.25
C LYS A 200 -0.11 -6.32 17.09
N ALA A 201 0.52 -5.18 16.78
CA ALA A 201 1.96 -5.06 16.65
C ALA A 201 2.48 -3.88 17.48
N VAL A 202 3.57 -4.10 18.22
CA VAL A 202 4.23 -3.08 19.03
C VAL A 202 5.72 -3.10 18.71
N ASP A 203 6.28 -1.95 18.32
CA ASP A 203 7.71 -1.78 18.01
C ASP A 203 8.24 -2.81 17.00
N VAL A 204 7.48 -3.01 15.92
CA VAL A 204 7.88 -3.91 14.82
C VAL A 204 8.65 -3.14 13.75
N LYS A 205 9.71 -3.76 13.24
CA LYS A 205 10.45 -3.28 12.06
C LYS A 205 10.13 -4.17 10.86
N VAL A 206 9.58 -3.59 9.81
CA VAL A 206 9.27 -4.28 8.56
C VAL A 206 10.02 -3.63 7.41
N LEU A 207 10.72 -4.45 6.63
CA LEU A 207 11.22 -4.09 5.31
C LEU A 207 10.69 -5.10 4.28
N THR A 208 10.01 -4.61 3.25
CA THR A 208 9.61 -5.41 2.09
C THR A 208 10.26 -4.86 0.82
N GLU A 209 10.79 -5.75 -0.02
CA GLU A 209 11.52 -5.33 -1.24
C GLU A 209 10.86 -5.75 -2.55
N GLY A 210 10.02 -6.80 -2.52
CA GLY A 210 9.34 -7.28 -3.72
C GLY A 210 8.15 -6.41 -4.13
N ASP A 211 7.75 -6.49 -5.40
CA ASP A 211 6.53 -5.85 -5.87
C ASP A 211 5.27 -6.46 -5.23
N SER A 212 4.20 -5.68 -5.12
CA SER A 212 2.93 -6.07 -4.49
C SER A 212 3.08 -6.57 -3.04
N ALA A 213 4.02 -6.01 -2.28
CA ALA A 213 4.38 -6.43 -0.94
C ALA A 213 4.26 -5.28 0.08
N ALA A 214 3.03 -4.91 0.46
CA ALA A 214 2.84 -3.90 1.49
C ALA A 214 3.38 -4.33 2.86
N ALA A 215 3.91 -3.39 3.64
CA ALA A 215 4.48 -3.65 4.95
C ALA A 215 3.40 -4.01 6.00
N ILE A 216 2.32 -3.23 6.01
CA ILE A 216 1.07 -3.54 6.73
C ILE A 216 0.01 -3.82 5.67
N ARG A 217 -0.44 -5.05 5.57
CA ARG A 217 -1.38 -5.48 4.55
C ARG A 217 -2.56 -6.23 5.15
N SER A 218 -3.73 -5.94 4.61
CA SER A 218 -4.92 -6.76 4.76
C SER A 218 -5.48 -7.08 3.39
N ASP A 219 -6.25 -8.16 3.34
CA ASP A 219 -6.87 -8.60 2.09
C ASP A 219 -8.23 -9.26 2.36
N ARG A 220 -8.74 -10.02 1.38
CA ARG A 220 -10.07 -10.65 1.39
C ARG A 220 -10.57 -11.10 2.77
N GLY A 221 -11.78 -10.66 3.11
CA GLY A 221 -12.45 -10.94 4.38
C GLY A 221 -12.05 -10.00 5.53
N GLY A 222 -11.13 -9.07 5.29
CA GLY A 222 -10.77 -7.99 6.22
C GLY A 222 -10.25 -8.49 7.57
N GLY A 223 -10.48 -7.70 8.61
CA GLY A 223 -10.00 -7.97 9.96
C GLY A 223 -9.78 -6.69 10.76
N THR A 224 -8.97 -6.79 11.81
CA THR A 224 -8.53 -5.62 12.59
C THR A 224 -7.02 -5.63 12.74
N VAL A 225 -6.38 -4.49 12.51
CA VAL A 225 -4.94 -4.32 12.70
C VAL A 225 -4.72 -3.12 13.61
N ARG A 226 -3.91 -3.30 14.65
CA ARG A 226 -3.51 -2.25 15.60
C ARG A 226 -2.00 -2.23 15.72
N VAL A 227 -1.38 -1.11 15.36
CA VAL A 227 0.06 -0.94 15.38
C VAL A 227 0.44 0.23 16.29
N THR A 228 1.44 0.05 17.13
CA THR A 228 2.00 1.10 18.00
C THR A 228 3.52 1.12 17.86
N GLY A 229 4.08 2.25 17.46
CA GLY A 229 5.50 2.38 17.18
C GLY A 229 5.94 1.60 15.95
N GLY A 230 7.26 1.52 15.77
CA GLY A 230 7.89 0.74 14.71
C GLY A 230 8.19 1.50 13.41
N THR A 231 8.82 0.79 12.49
CA THR A 231 9.26 1.31 11.18
C THR A 231 8.83 0.35 10.08
N PHE A 232 8.17 0.86 9.06
CA PHE A 232 7.58 0.07 7.98
C PHE A 232 8.00 0.67 6.64
N GLU A 233 8.92 -0.02 5.97
CA GLU A 233 9.49 0.43 4.70
C GLU A 233 9.18 -0.57 3.59
N THR A 234 8.79 -0.04 2.43
CA THR A 234 8.59 -0.82 1.21
C THR A 234 9.44 -0.27 0.06
N LYS A 235 10.02 -1.16 -0.74
CA LYS A 235 10.83 -0.78 -1.92
C LYS A 235 10.25 -1.23 -3.26
N GLY A 236 9.27 -2.13 -3.28
CA GLY A 236 8.65 -2.60 -4.51
C GLY A 236 7.60 -1.65 -5.06
N HIS A 237 7.23 -1.83 -6.33
CA HIS A 237 6.07 -1.17 -6.92
C HIS A 237 4.77 -1.83 -6.44
N GLY A 238 3.66 -1.08 -6.42
CA GLY A 238 2.38 -1.58 -5.91
C GLY A 238 2.46 -2.05 -4.45
N SER A 239 3.42 -1.54 -3.70
CA SER A 239 3.74 -1.97 -2.35
C SER A 239 3.59 -0.76 -1.43
N PRO A 240 2.37 -0.31 -1.14
CA PRO A 240 2.21 0.80 -0.23
C PRO A 240 2.69 0.44 1.18
N ALA A 241 3.00 1.44 2.01
CA ALA A 241 3.32 1.15 3.41
C ALA A 241 2.13 0.50 4.12
N ILE A 242 0.90 0.94 3.79
CA ILE A 242 -0.35 0.35 4.26
C ILE A 242 -1.28 0.03 3.07
N TYR A 243 -1.75 -1.22 3.00
CA TYR A 243 -2.86 -1.63 2.12
C TYR A 243 -4.04 -2.16 2.95
N SER A 244 -5.19 -1.49 2.86
CA SER A 244 -6.34 -1.76 3.72
C SER A 244 -7.55 -2.31 2.97
N THR A 245 -7.91 -3.55 3.33
CA THR A 245 -9.25 -4.14 3.20
C THR A 245 -9.85 -4.45 4.58
N ALA A 246 -9.33 -3.82 5.64
CA ALA A 246 -9.64 -4.07 7.04
C ALA A 246 -9.80 -2.77 7.83
N ASP A 247 -10.04 -2.88 9.14
CA ASP A 247 -9.93 -1.74 10.04
C ASP A 247 -8.52 -1.64 10.62
N ILE A 248 -7.72 -0.69 10.11
CA ILE A 248 -6.32 -0.49 10.48
C ILE A 248 -6.17 0.80 11.29
N ALA A 249 -5.55 0.72 12.47
CA ALA A 249 -5.13 1.88 13.24
C ALA A 249 -3.64 1.79 13.59
N VAL A 250 -2.91 2.88 13.38
CA VAL A 250 -1.47 2.98 13.60
C VAL A 250 -1.17 4.23 14.42
N THR A 251 -0.33 4.09 15.45
CA THR A 251 0.08 5.20 16.33
C THR A 251 1.59 5.27 16.44
N GLY A 252 2.18 6.45 16.23
CA GLY A 252 3.59 6.71 16.53
C GLY A 252 4.58 5.97 15.64
N ALA A 253 4.23 5.61 14.41
CA ALA A 253 5.07 4.80 13.51
C ALA A 253 5.65 5.62 12.35
N ALA A 254 6.80 5.19 11.83
CA ALA A 254 7.36 5.67 10.57
C ALA A 254 6.97 4.71 9.43
N LEU A 255 6.29 5.23 8.40
CA LEU A 255 5.71 4.50 7.29
C LEU A 255 6.25 5.10 5.99
N ARG A 256 6.96 4.31 5.18
CA ARG A 256 7.61 4.82 3.96
C ARG A 256 7.46 3.86 2.80
N ALA A 257 6.92 4.36 1.68
CA ALA A 257 6.89 3.65 0.41
C ALA A 257 7.78 4.35 -0.62
N ALA A 258 8.84 3.66 -1.06
CA ALA A 258 9.84 4.28 -1.95
C ALA A 258 9.38 4.42 -3.41
N HIS A 259 8.43 3.60 -3.85
CA HIS A 259 7.97 3.51 -5.25
C HIS A 259 6.44 3.33 -5.35
N SER A 260 5.70 3.68 -4.29
CA SER A 260 4.24 3.45 -4.19
C SER A 260 3.59 4.48 -3.27
N GLU A 261 2.28 4.38 -3.15
CA GLU A 261 1.48 5.16 -2.21
C GLU A 261 1.94 4.92 -0.77
N GLY A 262 1.82 5.92 0.10
CA GLY A 262 1.97 5.69 1.53
C GLY A 262 0.85 4.81 2.06
N ALA A 263 -0.39 5.08 1.66
CA ALA A 263 -1.57 4.35 2.13
C ALA A 263 -2.61 4.12 1.02
N VAL A 264 -3.20 2.94 1.02
CA VAL A 264 -4.28 2.56 0.10
C VAL A 264 -5.45 1.97 0.90
N ILE A 265 -6.67 2.46 0.63
CA ILE A 265 -7.92 1.87 1.15
C ILE A 265 -8.76 1.38 -0.01
N GLU A 266 -9.21 0.14 0.10
CA GLU A 266 -10.17 -0.44 -0.81
C GLU A 266 -11.54 -0.62 -0.13
N GLY A 267 -12.62 -0.19 -0.79
CA GLY A 267 -14.00 -0.39 -0.35
C GLY A 267 -14.31 0.21 1.01
N LYS A 268 -15.18 -0.43 1.79
CA LYS A 268 -15.74 0.12 3.04
C LYS A 268 -14.77 0.22 4.24
N ASN A 269 -13.48 0.07 4.00
CA ASN A 269 -12.47 -0.16 5.03
C ASN A 269 -11.87 1.14 5.59
N SER A 270 -11.00 1.02 6.60
CA SER A 270 -10.47 2.18 7.33
C SER A 270 -8.97 2.14 7.56
N ILE A 271 -8.39 3.34 7.55
CA ILE A 271 -7.05 3.63 8.07
C ILE A 271 -7.17 4.82 9.03
N SER A 272 -6.69 4.66 10.25
CA SER A 272 -6.54 5.75 11.23
C SER A 272 -5.08 5.87 11.66
N LEU A 273 -4.51 7.05 11.50
CA LEU A 273 -3.13 7.38 11.85
C LEU A 273 -3.11 8.43 12.95
N THR A 274 -2.29 8.20 13.98
CA THR A 274 -2.08 9.16 15.07
C THR A 274 -0.59 9.33 15.31
N ASP A 275 -0.09 10.55 15.18
CA ASP A 275 1.34 10.88 15.37
C ASP A 275 2.29 10.01 14.51
N CYS A 276 1.87 9.67 13.29
CA CYS A 276 2.68 8.89 12.35
C CYS A 276 3.39 9.79 11.35
N SER A 277 4.57 9.36 10.87
CA SER A 277 5.17 9.90 9.65
C SER A 277 4.84 8.98 8.48
N LEU A 278 4.11 9.48 7.48
CA LEU A 278 3.71 8.74 6.29
C LEU A 278 4.35 9.35 5.04
N GLU A 279 5.12 8.55 4.30
CA GLU A 279 5.76 8.95 3.05
C GLU A 279 5.30 8.07 1.87
N GLY A 280 4.99 8.72 0.74
CA GLY A 280 4.67 8.06 -0.53
C GLY A 280 5.41 8.67 -1.71
N ALA A 281 5.88 7.82 -2.62
CA ALA A 281 6.67 8.20 -3.80
C ALA A 281 6.29 7.34 -5.01
N MET A 282 5.00 7.30 -5.33
CA MET A 282 4.48 6.48 -6.43
C MET A 282 5.09 6.89 -7.78
N ASP A 283 5.66 5.92 -8.48
CA ASP A 283 6.20 6.14 -9.82
C ASP A 283 5.10 6.20 -10.89
N GLU A 284 5.30 7.05 -11.90
CA GLU A 284 4.35 7.22 -13.01
C GLU A 284 4.32 6.02 -13.96
N SER A 285 5.37 5.22 -13.97
CA SER A 285 5.46 4.02 -14.79
C SER A 285 6.11 2.89 -14.01
N ARG A 286 5.64 1.67 -14.21
CA ARG A 286 6.24 0.48 -13.59
C ARG A 286 6.21 -0.71 -14.53
N LEU A 287 7.20 -1.57 -14.39
CA LEU A 287 7.24 -2.86 -15.09
C LEU A 287 6.43 -3.89 -14.30
N MET A 288 5.49 -4.55 -14.95
CA MET A 288 4.71 -5.66 -14.40
C MET A 288 4.82 -6.85 -15.34
N GLY A 289 5.75 -7.77 -15.04
CA GLY A 289 6.13 -8.83 -15.96
C GLY A 289 6.74 -8.26 -17.25
N PRO A 290 6.26 -8.64 -18.46
CA PRO A 290 6.77 -8.09 -19.71
C PRO A 290 6.13 -6.75 -20.11
N LYS A 291 5.21 -6.20 -19.31
CA LYS A 291 4.43 -5.00 -19.66
C LYS A 291 4.85 -3.80 -18.82
N THR A 292 5.07 -2.67 -19.47
CA THR A 292 5.13 -1.37 -18.79
C THR A 292 3.71 -0.86 -18.60
N ILE A 293 3.36 -0.59 -17.36
CA ILE A 293 2.13 0.10 -17.00
C ILE A 293 2.46 1.57 -16.81
N GLN A 294 1.74 2.43 -17.52
CA GLN A 294 1.71 3.86 -17.25
C GLN A 294 0.52 4.15 -16.36
N GLU A 295 0.75 4.83 -15.25
CA GLU A 295 -0.30 5.23 -14.33
C GLU A 295 -0.98 6.51 -14.85
N GLU A 296 -2.31 6.50 -14.90
CA GLU A 296 -3.10 7.68 -15.30
C GLU A 296 -3.09 8.76 -14.22
N ASN A 297 -2.90 8.34 -12.97
CA ASN A 297 -2.73 9.20 -11.81
C ASN A 297 -1.67 8.62 -10.89
N THR A 298 -0.79 9.48 -10.38
CA THR A 298 0.10 9.15 -9.27
C THR A 298 -0.42 9.80 -8.01
N GLN A 299 -0.28 9.13 -6.87
CA GLN A 299 -0.81 9.62 -5.60
C GLN A 299 0.00 9.17 -4.37
N GLY A 300 -0.13 9.93 -3.28
CA GLY A 300 0.38 9.55 -1.96
C GLY A 300 -0.61 8.69 -1.17
N ILE A 301 -1.89 9.03 -1.21
CA ILE A 301 -2.98 8.26 -0.60
C ILE A 301 -4.01 7.93 -1.67
N MET A 302 -4.40 6.67 -1.76
CA MET A 302 -5.45 6.21 -2.68
C MET A 302 -6.64 5.64 -1.90
N ILE A 303 -7.85 6.07 -2.22
CA ILE A 303 -9.09 5.53 -1.66
C ILE A 303 -10.00 5.16 -2.83
N TYR A 304 -10.26 3.87 -3.01
CA TYR A 304 -11.02 3.40 -4.16
C TYR A 304 -11.83 2.14 -3.87
N GLN A 305 -12.65 1.73 -4.84
CA GLN A 305 -13.26 0.41 -4.87
C GLN A 305 -12.81 -0.30 -6.15
N SER A 306 -12.35 -1.54 -6.01
CA SER A 306 -12.09 -2.41 -7.17
C SER A 306 -13.33 -3.23 -7.53
N MET A 307 -13.30 -3.90 -8.68
CA MET A 307 -14.33 -4.85 -9.10
C MET A 307 -13.95 -6.31 -8.81
N SER A 308 -12.92 -6.56 -7.97
CA SER A 308 -12.43 -7.91 -7.69
C SER A 308 -13.33 -8.72 -6.74
N GLY A 309 -14.11 -8.02 -5.90
CA GLY A 309 -14.88 -8.62 -4.82
C GLY A 309 -14.07 -8.93 -3.56
N ASP A 310 -12.79 -8.50 -3.48
CA ASP A 310 -11.94 -8.73 -2.31
C ASP A 310 -12.30 -7.81 -1.12
N ALA A 311 -12.76 -6.61 -1.42
CA ALA A 311 -13.30 -5.66 -0.45
C ALA A 311 -14.79 -5.40 -0.71
N GLU A 312 -15.57 -5.39 0.36
CA GLU A 312 -17.00 -5.05 0.29
C GLU A 312 -17.19 -3.57 -0.04
N GLU A 313 -18.14 -3.29 -0.94
CA GLU A 313 -18.57 -1.93 -1.26
C GLU A 313 -19.13 -1.21 -0.02
N GLY A 314 -18.83 0.07 0.09
CA GLY A 314 -19.36 0.92 1.14
C GLY A 314 -18.52 2.18 1.32
N LYS A 315 -18.62 2.77 2.52
CA LYS A 315 -17.99 4.05 2.81
C LYS A 315 -16.67 3.88 3.55
N SER A 316 -15.56 4.15 2.87
CA SER A 316 -14.21 4.16 3.44
C SER A 316 -14.06 5.26 4.50
N THR A 317 -13.14 5.08 5.44
CA THR A 317 -12.74 6.15 6.38
C THR A 317 -11.23 6.27 6.48
N PHE A 318 -10.70 7.44 6.15
CA PHE A 318 -9.31 7.81 6.42
C PHE A 318 -9.29 8.89 7.51
N SER A 319 -8.45 8.71 8.52
CA SER A 319 -8.22 9.71 9.56
C SER A 319 -6.72 9.86 9.81
N MET A 320 -6.25 11.10 9.92
CA MET A 320 -4.89 11.40 10.35
C MET A 320 -4.91 12.55 11.35
N VAL A 321 -4.33 12.30 12.53
CA VAL A 321 -4.27 13.25 13.65
C VAL A 321 -2.81 13.40 14.09
N GLY A 322 -2.28 14.62 14.04
CA GLY A 322 -0.86 14.85 14.29
C GLY A 322 0.05 14.23 13.22
N GLY A 323 1.35 14.24 13.49
CA GLY A 323 2.36 13.64 12.60
C GLY A 323 2.54 14.38 11.28
N SER A 324 3.03 13.67 10.27
CA SER A 324 3.39 14.24 8.97
C SER A 324 3.03 13.34 7.79
N LEU A 325 2.55 13.94 6.70
CA LEU A 325 2.29 13.31 5.42
C LEU A 325 3.15 13.96 4.33
N MET A 326 4.11 13.22 3.80
CA MET A 326 4.98 13.68 2.72
C MET A 326 4.71 12.88 1.44
N VAL A 327 4.39 13.61 0.37
CA VAL A 327 4.15 13.04 -0.95
C VAL A 327 5.16 13.59 -1.92
N HIS A 328 6.06 12.73 -2.35
CA HIS A 328 7.16 13.07 -3.25
C HIS A 328 6.71 13.23 -4.70
N LYS A 329 5.69 12.46 -5.11
CA LYS A 329 5.18 12.42 -6.48
C LYS A 329 3.67 12.25 -6.48
N GLY A 330 2.99 12.98 -7.36
CA GLY A 330 1.56 12.84 -7.57
C GLY A 330 0.67 13.67 -6.65
N ASP A 331 -0.62 13.38 -6.73
CA ASP A 331 -1.65 14.00 -5.90
C ASP A 331 -1.51 13.55 -4.43
N VAL A 332 -1.78 14.41 -3.46
CA VAL A 332 -1.62 14.00 -2.05
C VAL A 332 -2.69 12.97 -1.68
N ILE A 333 -3.96 13.26 -1.98
CA ILE A 333 -5.09 12.36 -1.76
C ILE A 333 -5.86 12.19 -3.05
N TYR A 334 -6.04 10.94 -3.49
CA TYR A 334 -6.86 10.58 -4.63
C TYR A 334 -8.02 9.66 -4.23
N VAL A 335 -9.25 10.07 -4.56
CA VAL A 335 -10.48 9.31 -4.33
C VAL A 335 -11.16 9.03 -5.66
N THR A 336 -11.45 7.76 -5.94
CA THR A 336 -12.14 7.35 -7.17
C THR A 336 -13.03 6.13 -6.95
N ASN A 337 -14.14 6.03 -7.68
CA ASN A 337 -15.04 4.88 -7.65
C ASN A 337 -15.54 4.45 -6.26
N THR A 338 -15.56 5.33 -5.25
CA THR A 338 -15.97 4.95 -3.90
C THR A 338 -16.50 6.13 -3.09
N LYS A 339 -17.20 5.81 -2.01
CA LYS A 339 -17.61 6.77 -0.98
C LYS A 339 -16.55 6.81 0.11
N CYS A 340 -16.17 7.99 0.57
CA CYS A 340 -15.23 8.10 1.69
C CYS A 340 -15.55 9.22 2.68
N ARG A 341 -15.00 9.09 3.88
CA ARG A 341 -14.84 10.16 4.88
C ARG A 341 -13.36 10.35 5.13
N ILE A 342 -12.93 11.59 5.15
CA ILE A 342 -11.55 11.98 5.44
C ILE A 342 -11.57 12.98 6.60
N PHE A 343 -10.80 12.69 7.65
CA PHE A 343 -10.60 13.61 8.77
C PHE A 343 -9.11 13.93 8.92
N LEU A 344 -8.78 15.22 8.95
CA LEU A 344 -7.41 15.71 9.13
C LEU A 344 -7.39 16.69 10.30
N ASP A 345 -6.56 16.42 11.30
CA ASP A 345 -6.39 17.27 12.49
C ASP A 345 -4.90 17.46 12.79
N HIS A 346 -4.41 18.69 12.64
CA HIS A 346 -3.04 19.05 12.99
C HIS A 346 -1.92 18.22 12.30
N VAL A 347 -2.11 17.88 11.03
CA VAL A 347 -1.14 17.11 10.23
C VAL A 347 -0.18 18.03 9.48
N ASP A 348 1.13 17.78 9.54
CA ASP A 348 2.10 18.46 8.67
C ASP A 348 2.09 17.82 7.27
N ILE A 349 1.47 18.49 6.29
CA ILE A 349 1.34 17.97 4.92
C ILE A 349 2.34 18.67 3.99
N LYS A 350 3.21 17.89 3.36
CA LYS A 350 4.16 18.36 2.35
C LYS A 350 3.97 17.63 1.03
N GLN A 351 3.81 18.40 -0.05
CA GLN A 351 3.80 17.92 -1.43
C GLN A 351 5.00 18.50 -2.17
N GLU A 352 5.79 17.68 -2.83
CA GLU A 352 6.96 18.16 -3.59
C GLU A 352 6.57 18.60 -5.02
N GLU A 353 5.56 17.96 -5.61
CA GLU A 353 5.04 18.28 -6.93
C GLU A 353 3.87 19.26 -6.86
N ALA A 354 4.16 20.55 -6.70
CA ALA A 354 3.13 21.60 -6.56
C ALA A 354 2.14 21.71 -7.75
N GLN A 355 2.52 21.18 -8.92
CA GLN A 355 1.64 21.08 -10.10
C GLN A 355 0.59 19.96 -9.98
N LYS A 356 0.70 19.05 -9.02
CA LYS A 356 -0.32 18.02 -8.77
C LYS A 356 -1.40 18.57 -7.84
N ALA A 357 -2.48 17.83 -7.63
CA ALA A 357 -3.54 18.24 -6.72
C ALA A 357 -3.15 17.91 -5.27
N LEU A 358 -3.55 18.76 -4.33
CA LEU A 358 -3.59 18.39 -2.93
C LEU A 358 -4.67 17.30 -2.73
N ILE A 359 -5.87 17.52 -3.28
CA ILE A 359 -6.96 16.55 -3.22
C ILE A 359 -7.55 16.41 -4.62
N ARG A 360 -7.64 15.19 -5.13
CA ARG A 360 -8.38 14.85 -6.35
C ARG A 360 -9.50 13.87 -6.02
N VAL A 361 -10.73 14.25 -6.36
CA VAL A 361 -11.91 13.37 -6.30
C VAL A 361 -12.49 13.29 -7.71
N SER A 362 -12.12 12.25 -8.45
CA SER A 362 -12.48 12.14 -9.87
C SER A 362 -12.78 10.71 -10.29
N GLY A 363 -13.47 10.57 -11.42
CA GLY A 363 -13.51 9.33 -12.18
C GLY A 363 -12.15 8.97 -12.76
N ASN A 364 -12.09 7.75 -13.30
CA ASN A 364 -10.89 7.19 -13.93
C ASN A 364 -11.24 6.52 -15.26
N SER A 365 -10.24 6.17 -16.08
CA SER A 365 -10.46 5.58 -17.40
C SER A 365 -11.03 4.16 -17.39
N ALA A 366 -11.16 3.53 -16.21
CA ALA A 366 -11.47 2.12 -15.99
C ALA A 366 -10.43 1.14 -16.59
N SER A 367 -9.29 1.64 -17.10
CA SER A 367 -8.19 0.81 -17.61
C SER A 367 -7.61 -0.13 -16.54
N ARG A 368 -7.73 0.27 -15.27
CA ARG A 368 -7.34 -0.52 -14.09
C ARG A 368 -8.44 -1.44 -13.55
N GLY A 369 -9.63 -1.41 -14.16
CA GLY A 369 -10.80 -2.16 -13.68
C GLY A 369 -11.47 -1.52 -12.45
N TRP A 370 -11.32 -0.22 -12.23
CA TRP A 370 -11.92 0.51 -11.11
C TRP A 370 -13.24 1.16 -11.54
N GLY A 371 -14.28 0.35 -11.58
CA GLY A 371 -15.63 0.77 -12.00
C GLY A 371 -15.76 0.93 -13.51
N LYS A 372 -16.75 1.71 -13.93
CA LYS A 372 -17.05 2.00 -15.34
C LYS A 372 -16.79 3.47 -15.64
N ALA A 373 -15.97 3.73 -16.66
CA ALA A 373 -15.65 5.09 -17.09
C ALA A 373 -16.93 5.92 -17.33
N GLY A 374 -16.91 7.16 -16.85
CA GLY A 374 -18.03 8.10 -16.94
C GLY A 374 -19.09 7.95 -15.83
N VAL A 375 -18.98 6.93 -14.96
CA VAL A 375 -19.85 6.75 -13.78
C VAL A 375 -19.10 6.26 -12.53
N ASN A 376 -17.76 6.27 -12.56
CA ASN A 376 -16.87 5.81 -11.50
C ASN A 376 -16.25 6.96 -10.71
N GLY A 377 -16.98 8.07 -10.55
CA GLY A 377 -16.55 9.22 -9.75
C GLY A 377 -16.36 8.88 -8.28
N GLY A 378 -15.58 9.71 -7.59
CA GLY A 378 -15.47 9.65 -6.13
C GLY A 378 -16.61 10.41 -5.44
N ASP A 379 -16.95 10.01 -4.21
CA ASP A 379 -17.92 10.69 -3.35
C ASP A 379 -17.31 10.87 -1.95
N ALA A 380 -16.76 12.05 -1.70
CA ALA A 380 -15.93 12.34 -0.54
C ALA A 380 -16.56 13.38 0.39
N VAL A 381 -16.49 13.11 1.70
CA VAL A 381 -16.75 14.10 2.75
C VAL A 381 -15.44 14.32 3.50
N ILE A 382 -14.91 15.53 3.44
CA ILE A 382 -13.63 15.90 4.05
C ILE A 382 -13.88 16.93 5.15
N THR A 383 -13.41 16.65 6.35
CA THR A 383 -13.46 17.59 7.47
C THR A 383 -12.05 17.82 7.99
N THR A 384 -11.71 19.09 8.21
CA THR A 384 -10.43 19.48 8.78
C THR A 384 -10.63 20.22 10.09
N LYS A 385 -9.64 20.13 10.98
CA LYS A 385 -9.58 20.90 12.22
C LYS A 385 -8.13 21.27 12.51
N ASP A 386 -7.88 22.52 12.94
CA ASP A 386 -6.53 23.00 13.25
C ASP A 386 -5.49 22.63 12.15
N GLN A 387 -5.93 22.61 10.88
CA GLN A 387 -5.22 22.03 9.77
C GLN A 387 -4.74 23.11 8.80
N THR A 388 -3.48 23.02 8.38
CA THR A 388 -2.97 23.82 7.26
C THR A 388 -3.02 23.00 5.98
N LEU A 389 -3.70 23.51 4.96
CA LEU A 389 -3.80 22.92 3.63
C LEU A 389 -3.19 23.90 2.61
N SER A 390 -2.38 23.39 1.68
CA SER A 390 -1.82 24.20 0.59
C SER A 390 -1.86 23.42 -0.73
N GLY A 391 -2.41 24.04 -1.78
CA GLY A 391 -2.45 23.45 -3.12
C GLY A 391 -3.84 23.44 -3.76
N ARG A 392 -4.01 22.65 -4.82
CA ARG A 392 -5.25 22.60 -5.60
C ARG A 392 -6.18 21.49 -5.14
N ILE A 393 -7.47 21.77 -5.05
CA ILE A 393 -8.51 20.76 -4.84
C ILE A 393 -9.29 20.61 -6.15
N VAL A 394 -9.32 19.41 -6.68
CA VAL A 394 -9.87 19.10 -8.00
C VAL A 394 -10.97 18.07 -7.87
N THR A 395 -12.13 18.36 -8.45
CA THR A 395 -13.16 17.36 -8.75
C THR A 395 -13.41 17.27 -10.24
N ASP A 396 -14.14 16.25 -10.69
CA ASP A 396 -14.67 16.20 -12.04
C ASP A 396 -16.21 16.29 -12.08
N THR A 397 -16.78 16.40 -13.28
CA THR A 397 -18.23 16.53 -13.47
C THR A 397 -19.06 15.30 -13.09
N ILE A 398 -18.45 14.21 -12.60
CA ILE A 398 -19.19 13.02 -12.11
C ILE A 398 -18.89 12.69 -10.65
N SER A 399 -18.07 13.50 -9.97
CA SER A 399 -17.62 13.27 -8.61
C SER A 399 -18.18 14.30 -7.64
N LYS A 400 -18.30 13.91 -6.37
CA LYS A 400 -18.91 14.73 -5.31
C LYS A 400 -17.91 14.93 -4.20
N LEU A 401 -17.70 16.19 -3.81
CA LEU A 401 -16.89 16.55 -2.67
C LEU A 401 -17.64 17.54 -1.79
N ASP A 402 -17.83 17.17 -0.53
CA ASP A 402 -18.22 18.06 0.56
C ASP A 402 -17.01 18.34 1.45
N LEU A 403 -16.41 19.52 1.31
CA LEU A 403 -15.27 19.98 2.11
C LEU A 403 -15.73 20.89 3.23
N THR A 404 -15.35 20.59 4.46
CA THR A 404 -15.50 21.46 5.63
C THR A 404 -14.14 21.89 6.15
N LEU A 405 -13.84 23.17 6.01
CA LEU A 405 -12.75 23.83 6.72
C LEU A 405 -13.24 24.16 8.12
N GLY A 406 -12.90 23.31 9.10
CA GLY A 406 -13.31 23.49 10.48
C GLY A 406 -12.51 24.57 11.19
N ALA A 407 -12.88 24.84 12.44
CA ALA A 407 -12.21 25.84 13.26
C ALA A 407 -10.67 25.63 13.33
N GLY A 408 -9.93 26.73 13.23
CA GLY A 408 -8.46 26.72 13.26
C GLY A 408 -7.79 26.31 11.93
N SER A 409 -8.55 25.84 10.94
CA SER A 409 -7.99 25.44 9.65
C SER A 409 -7.73 26.64 8.73
N THR A 410 -6.63 26.56 7.98
CA THR A 410 -6.29 27.48 6.88
C THR A 410 -6.10 26.70 5.60
N PHE A 411 -6.79 27.11 4.53
CA PHE A 411 -6.59 26.59 3.19
C PHE A 411 -6.01 27.68 2.28
N THR A 412 -4.78 27.49 1.82
CA THR A 412 -4.12 28.36 0.84
C THR A 412 -4.11 27.66 -0.52
N GLY A 413 -5.06 27.98 -1.38
CA GLY A 413 -5.23 27.23 -2.61
C GLY A 413 -6.44 27.59 -3.46
N SER A 414 -6.68 26.76 -4.47
CA SER A 414 -7.78 26.91 -5.42
C SER A 414 -8.63 25.65 -5.53
N THR A 415 -9.88 25.82 -5.97
CA THR A 415 -10.80 24.72 -6.27
C THR A 415 -11.14 24.68 -7.76
N GLN A 416 -11.14 23.48 -8.36
CA GLN A 416 -11.44 23.28 -9.78
C GLN A 416 -12.44 22.14 -10.00
N ILE A 417 -13.28 22.27 -11.02
CA ILE A 417 -14.18 21.22 -11.51
C ILE A 417 -13.82 20.95 -12.97
N GLU A 418 -13.23 19.80 -13.24
CA GLU A 418 -12.80 19.34 -14.57
C GLU A 418 -13.94 18.61 -15.30
N GLU A 419 -13.99 18.72 -16.62
CA GLU A 419 -14.93 17.97 -17.44
C GLU A 419 -14.53 16.49 -17.53
N ASN A 420 -15.42 15.58 -17.12
CA ASN A 420 -15.27 14.15 -17.40
C ASN A 420 -15.85 13.83 -18.78
N ARG A 421 -14.98 13.61 -19.76
CA ARG A 421 -15.38 13.39 -21.17
C ARG A 421 -16.08 12.06 -21.44
N ALA A 422 -15.96 11.09 -20.53
CA ALA A 422 -16.66 9.81 -20.64
C ALA A 422 -18.08 9.88 -20.05
N ALA A 423 -18.42 10.98 -19.38
CA ALA A 423 -19.69 11.14 -18.70
C ALA A 423 -20.85 11.35 -19.67
N SER A 424 -21.95 10.66 -19.41
CA SER A 424 -23.23 10.93 -20.10
C SER A 424 -24.05 12.03 -19.42
N LYS A 425 -23.69 12.38 -18.18
CA LYS A 425 -24.31 13.42 -17.35
C LYS A 425 -23.24 14.09 -16.49
N ALA A 426 -23.39 15.39 -16.26
CA ALA A 426 -22.50 16.18 -15.41
C ALA A 426 -23.21 16.55 -14.10
N ASP A 427 -23.29 15.61 -13.15
CA ASP A 427 -23.97 15.77 -11.86
C ASP A 427 -23.02 15.82 -10.65
N GLY A 428 -21.72 16.01 -10.92
CA GLY A 428 -20.69 16.22 -9.91
C GLY A 428 -20.88 17.52 -9.12
N THR A 429 -20.41 17.51 -7.87
CA THR A 429 -20.53 18.64 -6.93
C THR A 429 -19.22 18.91 -6.22
N LEU A 430 -19.00 20.19 -5.90
CA LEU A 430 -17.90 20.65 -5.05
C LEU A 430 -18.46 21.68 -4.07
N SER A 431 -18.89 21.20 -2.90
CA SER A 431 -19.42 22.02 -1.81
C SER A 431 -18.30 22.38 -0.85
N VAL A 432 -18.18 23.66 -0.51
CA VAL A 432 -17.22 24.13 0.49
C VAL A 432 -17.97 24.81 1.64
N THR A 433 -17.72 24.35 2.85
CA THR A 433 -18.10 25.01 4.09
C THR A 433 -16.87 25.58 4.76
N VAL A 434 -16.83 26.90 4.95
CA VAL A 434 -15.78 27.60 5.69
C VAL A 434 -16.36 27.96 7.06
N GLU A 435 -16.00 27.22 8.10
CA GLU A 435 -16.54 27.45 9.44
C GLU A 435 -15.96 28.71 10.10
N LYS A 436 -16.61 29.15 11.19
CA LYS A 436 -16.11 30.28 11.98
C LYS A 436 -14.71 29.99 12.50
N GLY A 437 -13.78 30.90 12.23
CA GLY A 437 -12.37 30.76 12.60
C GLY A 437 -11.52 29.98 11.59
N ALA A 438 -12.11 29.49 10.50
CA ALA A 438 -11.37 28.98 9.35
C ALA A 438 -11.03 30.10 8.36
N VAL A 439 -9.94 29.92 7.63
CA VAL A 439 -9.47 30.85 6.59
C VAL A 439 -9.30 30.12 5.26
N TRP A 440 -9.75 30.74 4.17
CA TRP A 440 -9.42 30.33 2.80
C TRP A 440 -8.74 31.48 2.06
N ASP A 441 -7.45 31.32 1.79
CA ASP A 441 -6.63 32.20 0.97
C ASP A 441 -6.60 31.69 -0.48
N LEU A 442 -7.28 32.37 -1.40
CA LEU A 442 -7.27 31.99 -2.81
C LEU A 442 -5.89 32.27 -3.42
N THR A 443 -5.44 31.31 -4.24
CA THR A 443 -4.20 31.43 -5.04
C THR A 443 -4.46 31.50 -6.54
N GLU A 444 -5.67 31.15 -6.97
CA GLU A 444 -6.14 31.19 -8.35
C GLU A 444 -7.66 31.39 -8.37
N ASP A 445 -8.22 31.65 -9.56
CA ASP A 445 -9.66 31.62 -9.75
C ASP A 445 -10.21 30.24 -9.38
N SER A 446 -11.23 30.24 -8.54
CA SER A 446 -11.78 29.04 -7.92
C SER A 446 -13.26 28.88 -8.26
N VAL A 447 -13.69 27.62 -8.35
CA VAL A 447 -15.09 27.27 -8.61
C VAL A 447 -15.60 26.29 -7.57
N VAL A 448 -16.84 26.51 -7.14
CA VAL A 448 -17.60 25.61 -6.26
C VAL A 448 -19.03 25.50 -6.78
N THR A 449 -19.74 24.43 -6.45
CA THR A 449 -21.19 24.33 -6.71
C THR A 449 -22.01 24.87 -5.55
N GLN A 450 -21.46 24.83 -4.34
CA GLN A 450 -22.09 25.39 -3.15
C GLN A 450 -21.03 25.98 -2.23
N LEU A 451 -21.34 27.14 -1.65
CA LEU A 451 -20.50 27.80 -0.64
C LEU A 451 -21.34 28.13 0.59
N VAL A 452 -20.92 27.63 1.74
CA VAL A 452 -21.40 28.08 3.05
C VAL A 452 -20.23 28.75 3.76
N ASN A 453 -20.32 30.06 4.01
CA ASN A 453 -19.22 30.81 4.63
C ASN A 453 -19.63 31.44 5.96
N HIS A 454 -18.94 31.02 7.02
CA HIS A 454 -18.98 31.58 8.37
C HIS A 454 -17.60 32.05 8.85
N GLY A 455 -16.55 31.82 8.05
CA GLY A 455 -15.16 32.21 8.32
C GLY A 455 -14.69 33.34 7.42
N THR A 456 -13.40 33.32 7.09
CA THR A 456 -12.76 34.36 6.28
C THR A 456 -12.30 33.78 4.94
N ILE A 457 -12.61 34.48 3.85
CA ILE A 457 -12.14 34.13 2.51
C ILE A 457 -11.40 35.34 1.95
N HIS A 458 -10.10 35.21 1.71
CA HIS A 458 -9.28 36.24 1.06
C HIS A 458 -9.16 35.93 -0.43
N LYS A 459 -9.70 36.82 -1.25
CA LYS A 459 -9.68 36.64 -2.71
C LYS A 459 -8.30 36.83 -3.33
N ASN A 460 -7.43 37.63 -2.72
CA ASN A 460 -6.06 37.88 -3.20
C ASN A 460 -5.97 38.26 -4.70
N GLY A 461 -6.98 38.96 -5.23
CA GLY A 461 -7.05 39.33 -6.65
C GLY A 461 -7.73 38.31 -7.57
N HIS A 462 -8.21 37.19 -7.02
CA HIS A 462 -8.88 36.11 -7.75
C HIS A 462 -10.41 36.13 -7.61
N THR A 463 -11.06 35.35 -8.48
CA THR A 463 -12.51 35.17 -8.51
C THR A 463 -12.90 33.84 -7.87
N LEU A 464 -13.89 33.87 -6.97
CA LEU A 464 -14.58 32.68 -6.49
C LEU A 464 -15.96 32.60 -7.16
N THR A 465 -16.15 31.62 -8.02
CA THR A 465 -17.40 31.40 -8.77
C THR A 465 -18.22 30.29 -8.12
N VAL A 466 -19.49 30.58 -7.82
CA VAL A 466 -20.46 29.56 -7.42
C VAL A 466 -21.29 29.18 -8.64
N LYS A 467 -21.02 28.00 -9.22
CA LYS A 467 -21.79 27.44 -10.34
C LYS A 467 -23.16 26.98 -9.82
N LYS A 468 -24.22 27.46 -10.46
CA LYS A 468 -25.60 27.05 -10.18
C LYS A 468 -25.99 25.82 -10.98
#